data_AF-A0A0F8XVF4-F1
#
_entry.id   AF-A0A0F8XVF4-F1
#
_cell.length_a   1.000
_cell.length_b   1.000
_cell.length_c   1.000
_cell.angle_alpha   90.00
_cell.angle_beta   90.00
_cell.angle_gamma   90.00
#
_symmetry.space_group_name_H-M   'P 1'
#
loop_
_entity.id
_entity.type
_entity.pdbx_description
1 polymer ?
#
loop_
_entity_poly.entity_id
_entity_poly.type
_entity_poly.pdbx_seq_one_letter_code
_entity_poly.pdbx_strand_id
1 'polypeptide(L)'
;MTTPLSPSASPDPNNLPVVRLLPKANARAIRHGFPWVYANEMVTDRRTKAMTPGTLAVLEDSARQVMGIVAVNPLSKIFCRMLDQNADAEVNQNWFEGHINRAFQLRDQLYDAPYYRLIHAEADGLPGVVIDRFGDTAVIQANAAWADVHLEALTAALIEQTGVKNVLKNAAGRTRALEGLDDVSRVLHGEAPKGAVPVQMNGATYMGDLTGGQKTGIFYDQRPNHAFAAQLSKGKRVLDVFAHVGGFSLAALANDAASALAVDGSAPALELARQGADAMGVADRFDTRQGDAFDTLTALRAEGAEFDVVICDPPAFAPGKPALDAGLRAYERVARLAAPLVAENGILALCSCSHA
;
A
#
# COMPACT_ATOMS: atom_id res chain seq x y z
N MET A 1 -2.44 3.15 -41.84
CA MET A 1 -1.77 4.43 -41.52
C MET A 1 -2.70 5.21 -40.62
N THR A 2 -2.54 5.02 -39.31
CA THR A 2 -3.34 5.68 -38.28
C THR A 2 -2.72 7.03 -37.98
N THR A 3 -3.50 8.09 -38.19
CA THR A 3 -3.12 9.48 -37.93
C THR A 3 -2.78 9.66 -36.45
N PRO A 4 -1.68 10.33 -36.07
CA PRO A 4 -1.41 10.66 -34.68
C PRO A 4 -2.48 11.64 -34.18
N LEU A 5 -2.99 11.40 -32.97
CA LEU A 5 -3.80 12.37 -32.24
C LEU A 5 -2.94 13.61 -31.97
N SER A 6 -3.27 14.74 -32.62
CA SER A 6 -2.72 16.04 -32.26
C SER A 6 -3.05 16.37 -30.80
N PRO A 7 -2.12 16.97 -30.04
CA PRO A 7 -2.38 17.37 -28.67
C PRO A 7 -3.51 18.41 -28.68
N SER A 8 -4.63 18.09 -28.04
CA SER A 8 -5.66 19.07 -27.74
C SER A 8 -5.04 20.17 -26.87
N ALA A 9 -5.23 21.42 -27.27
CA ALA A 9 -4.78 22.60 -26.54
C ALA A 9 -5.05 22.47 -25.04
N SER A 10 -4.03 22.75 -24.23
CA SER A 10 -4.15 22.82 -22.78
C SER A 10 -5.29 23.76 -22.40
N PRO A 11 -6.25 23.34 -21.56
CA PRO A 11 -7.30 24.24 -21.10
C PRO A 11 -6.68 25.42 -20.37
N ASP A 12 -7.23 26.60 -20.62
CA ASP A 12 -6.89 27.84 -19.92
C ASP A 12 -6.96 27.59 -18.40
N PRO A 13 -5.88 27.79 -17.62
CA PRO A 13 -5.85 27.46 -16.19
C PRO A 13 -6.93 28.19 -15.37
N ASN A 14 -7.52 29.26 -15.92
CA ASN A 14 -8.59 30.05 -15.30
C ASN A 14 -10.02 29.53 -15.53
N ASN A 15 -10.25 28.39 -16.18
CA ASN A 15 -11.61 27.91 -16.43
C ASN A 15 -11.78 26.39 -16.29
N LEU A 16 -11.55 25.88 -15.07
CA LEU A 16 -11.86 24.50 -14.73
C LEU A 16 -13.37 24.21 -14.93
N PRO A 17 -13.73 23.04 -15.49
CA PRO A 17 -15.14 22.66 -15.60
C PRO A 17 -15.79 22.55 -14.23
N VAL A 18 -17.08 22.91 -14.15
CA VAL A 18 -17.87 22.76 -12.93
C VAL A 18 -18.64 21.44 -12.96
N VAL A 19 -18.53 20.67 -11.87
CA VAL A 19 -19.34 19.48 -11.58
C VAL A 19 -20.16 19.71 -10.31
N ARG A 20 -21.35 19.10 -10.22
CA ARG A 20 -22.32 19.44 -9.15
C ARG A 20 -22.88 18.21 -8.44
N LEU A 21 -23.04 18.35 -7.13
CA LEU A 21 -23.77 17.40 -6.29
C LEU A 21 -25.28 17.38 -6.59
N LEU A 22 -25.90 16.22 -6.46
CA LEU A 22 -27.35 16.09 -6.41
C LEU A 22 -27.92 16.78 -5.16
N PRO A 23 -29.17 17.29 -5.19
CA PRO A 23 -29.81 17.91 -4.03
C PRO A 23 -29.84 17.07 -2.75
N LYS A 24 -29.81 15.74 -2.87
CA LYS A 24 -29.86 14.80 -1.73
C LYS A 24 -28.48 14.32 -1.27
N ALA A 25 -27.39 14.73 -1.93
CA ALA A 25 -26.04 14.32 -1.56
C ALA A 25 -25.60 14.98 -0.24
N ASN A 26 -24.69 14.33 0.49
CA ASN A 26 -24.23 14.82 1.79
C ASN A 26 -23.07 15.82 1.66
N ALA A 27 -23.37 17.03 1.18
CA ALA A 27 -22.39 18.11 1.04
C ALA A 27 -21.68 18.46 2.36
N ARG A 28 -22.35 18.26 3.52
CA ARG A 28 -21.78 18.50 4.85
C ARG A 28 -20.59 17.58 5.16
N ALA A 29 -20.69 16.30 4.81
CA ALA A 29 -19.60 15.35 5.04
C ALA A 29 -18.33 15.75 4.28
N ILE A 30 -18.48 16.16 3.02
CA ILE A 30 -17.35 16.61 2.18
C ILE A 30 -16.70 17.87 2.77
N ARG A 31 -17.51 18.85 3.21
CA ARG A 31 -16.98 20.05 3.90
C ARG A 31 -16.22 19.71 5.17
N HIS A 32 -16.59 18.64 5.86
CA HIS A 32 -15.90 18.16 7.05
C HIS A 32 -14.73 17.20 6.75
N GLY A 33 -14.28 17.13 5.49
CA GLY A 33 -13.07 16.41 5.09
C GLY A 33 -13.30 15.00 4.55
N PHE A 34 -14.55 14.58 4.29
CA PHE A 34 -14.76 13.33 3.56
C PHE A 34 -14.23 13.48 2.12
N PRO A 35 -13.29 12.63 1.66
CA PRO A 35 -12.50 12.90 0.48
C PRO A 35 -13.14 12.47 -0.85
N TRP A 36 -14.27 11.78 -0.80
CA TRP A 36 -14.87 11.14 -1.97
C TRP A 36 -16.28 11.66 -2.24
N VAL A 37 -16.63 11.71 -3.52
CA VAL A 37 -18.00 11.86 -3.98
C VAL A 37 -18.33 10.69 -4.89
N TYR A 38 -19.37 9.94 -4.55
CA TYR A 38 -19.75 8.76 -5.31
C TYR A 38 -20.57 9.12 -6.55
N ALA A 39 -20.54 8.26 -7.57
CA ALA A 39 -21.25 8.50 -8.83
C ALA A 39 -22.76 8.71 -8.67
N ASN A 40 -23.38 8.09 -7.66
CA ASN A 40 -24.79 8.25 -7.33
C ASN A 40 -25.11 9.53 -6.55
N GLU A 41 -24.10 10.33 -6.19
CA GLU A 41 -24.23 11.63 -5.52
C GLU A 41 -24.02 12.81 -6.49
N MET A 42 -23.62 12.53 -7.73
CA MET A 42 -23.30 13.53 -8.75
C MET A 42 -24.43 13.73 -9.76
N VAL A 43 -24.65 14.98 -10.16
CA VAL A 43 -25.41 15.28 -11.38
C VAL A 43 -24.57 14.85 -12.57
N THR A 44 -25.05 13.86 -13.33
CA THR A 44 -24.34 13.36 -14.52
C THR A 44 -25.15 13.60 -15.79
N ASP A 45 -24.52 14.26 -16.76
CA ASP A 45 -25.05 14.50 -18.10
C ASP A 45 -24.06 14.02 -19.18
N ARG A 46 -24.35 14.29 -20.47
CA ARG A 46 -23.46 13.89 -21.57
C ARG A 46 -22.08 14.54 -21.47
N ARG A 47 -21.98 15.78 -20.98
CA ARG A 47 -20.72 16.53 -20.85
C ARG A 47 -19.88 15.95 -19.71
N THR A 48 -20.46 15.76 -18.53
CA THR A 48 -19.73 15.21 -17.37
C THR A 48 -19.28 13.77 -17.62
N LYS A 49 -20.07 12.96 -18.34
CA LYS A 49 -19.71 11.58 -18.70
C LYS A 49 -18.62 11.49 -19.78
N ALA A 50 -18.44 12.55 -20.56
CA ALA A 50 -17.41 12.64 -21.59
C ALA A 50 -16.07 13.20 -21.08
N MET A 51 -15.98 13.56 -19.79
CA MET A 51 -14.74 14.05 -19.20
C MET A 51 -13.69 12.94 -19.18
N THR A 52 -12.46 13.31 -19.53
CA THR A 52 -11.31 12.40 -19.44
C THR A 52 -11.05 12.04 -17.98
N PRO A 53 -10.84 10.76 -17.62
CA PRO A 53 -10.40 10.37 -16.28
C PRO A 53 -9.19 11.18 -15.81
N GLY A 54 -9.29 11.73 -14.59
CA GLY A 54 -8.26 12.58 -14.01
C GLY A 54 -8.43 14.08 -14.27
N THR A 55 -9.44 14.49 -15.04
CA THR A 55 -9.74 15.93 -15.26
C THR A 55 -10.00 16.65 -13.95
N LEU A 56 -9.34 17.78 -13.73
CA LEU A 56 -9.61 18.66 -12.60
C LEU A 56 -10.88 19.48 -12.83
N ALA A 57 -11.66 19.70 -11.79
CA ALA A 57 -12.93 20.41 -11.84
C ALA A 57 -13.20 21.17 -10.53
N VAL A 58 -14.04 22.20 -10.60
CA VAL A 58 -14.61 22.83 -9.40
C VAL A 58 -15.86 22.05 -8.99
N LEU A 59 -15.91 21.63 -7.74
CA LEU A 59 -17.11 21.01 -7.16
C LEU A 59 -18.04 22.07 -6.59
N GLU A 60 -19.31 22.02 -6.99
CA GLU A 60 -20.39 22.78 -6.39
C GLU A 60 -21.39 21.88 -5.66
N ASP A 61 -21.99 22.39 -4.59
CA ASP A 61 -23.18 21.77 -4.02
C ASP A 61 -24.44 22.08 -4.85
N SER A 62 -25.59 21.56 -4.39
CA SER A 62 -26.87 21.75 -5.07
C SER A 62 -27.37 23.20 -5.08
N ALA A 63 -26.87 24.05 -4.17
CA ALA A 63 -27.14 25.49 -4.10
C ALA A 63 -26.11 26.32 -4.88
N ARG A 64 -25.25 25.67 -5.68
CA ARG A 64 -24.16 26.30 -6.45
C ARG A 64 -23.11 26.98 -5.57
N GLN A 65 -22.96 26.53 -4.33
CA GLN A 65 -21.85 26.98 -3.49
C GLN A 65 -20.62 26.16 -3.83
N VAL A 66 -19.52 26.84 -4.10
CA VAL A 66 -18.22 26.23 -4.38
C VAL A 66 -17.72 25.48 -3.15
N MET A 67 -17.15 24.29 -3.37
CA MET A 67 -16.65 23.40 -2.33
C MET A 67 -15.15 23.14 -2.41
N GLY A 68 -14.53 23.35 -3.58
CA GLY A 68 -13.11 23.12 -3.81
C GLY A 68 -12.79 22.51 -5.17
N ILE A 69 -11.53 22.13 -5.36
CA ILE A 69 -11.01 21.43 -6.53
C ILE A 69 -11.08 19.91 -6.33
N VAL A 70 -11.62 19.23 -7.34
CA VAL A 70 -11.73 17.77 -7.38
C VAL A 70 -11.09 17.20 -8.64
N ALA A 71 -10.57 15.98 -8.52
CA ALA A 71 -10.29 15.12 -9.66
C ALA A 71 -11.53 14.32 -10.04
N VAL A 72 -11.90 14.32 -11.32
CA VAL A 72 -13.08 13.61 -11.85
C VAL A 72 -12.67 12.34 -12.59
N ASN A 73 -13.34 11.23 -12.29
CA ASN A 73 -13.24 10.00 -13.08
C ASN A 73 -14.65 9.42 -13.36
N PRO A 74 -15.20 9.61 -14.56
CA PRO A 74 -16.54 9.11 -14.90
C PRO A 74 -16.67 7.58 -14.94
N LEU A 75 -15.54 6.85 -14.97
CA LEU A 75 -15.51 5.38 -15.00
C LEU A 75 -15.56 4.76 -13.60
N SER A 76 -15.21 5.53 -12.56
CA SER A 76 -15.06 5.04 -11.19
C SER A 76 -16.36 5.21 -10.39
N LYS A 77 -16.56 4.32 -9.39
CA LYS A 77 -17.61 4.52 -8.39
C LYS A 77 -17.36 5.76 -7.54
N ILE A 78 -16.07 6.06 -7.28
CA ILE A 78 -15.63 7.32 -6.69
C ILE A 78 -15.49 8.30 -7.85
N PHE A 79 -16.57 9.03 -8.13
CA PHE A 79 -16.66 9.90 -9.30
C PHE A 79 -15.79 11.15 -9.13
N CYS A 80 -15.71 11.69 -7.92
CA CYS A 80 -14.79 12.77 -7.58
C CYS A 80 -13.93 12.41 -6.36
N ARG A 81 -12.67 12.84 -6.39
CA ARG A 81 -11.78 12.89 -5.23
C ARG A 81 -11.48 14.35 -4.91
N MET A 82 -11.73 14.79 -3.68
CA MET A 82 -11.39 16.13 -3.21
C MET A 82 -9.89 16.28 -3.10
N LEU A 83 -9.31 17.21 -3.86
CA LEU A 83 -7.88 17.52 -3.82
C LEU A 83 -7.62 18.68 -2.86
N ASP A 84 -8.36 19.77 -3.03
CA ASP A 84 -8.19 20.98 -2.22
C ASP A 84 -9.55 21.66 -1.97
N GLN A 85 -9.79 22.12 -0.74
CA GLN A 85 -11.01 22.87 -0.43
C GLN A 85 -10.92 24.33 -0.89
N ASN A 86 -9.71 24.84 -1.16
CA ASN A 86 -9.50 26.11 -1.82
C ASN A 86 -9.72 25.95 -3.33
N ALA A 87 -10.75 26.60 -3.85
CA ALA A 87 -11.08 26.55 -5.28
C ALA A 87 -10.09 27.32 -6.17
N ASP A 88 -9.25 28.17 -5.58
CA ASP A 88 -8.18 28.89 -6.29
C ASP A 88 -6.85 28.11 -6.25
N ALA A 89 -6.82 26.90 -5.68
CA ALA A 89 -5.61 26.09 -5.63
C ALA A 89 -5.20 25.60 -7.02
N GLU A 90 -3.92 25.79 -7.35
CA GLU A 90 -3.32 25.25 -8.57
C GLU A 90 -2.63 23.93 -8.26
N VAL A 91 -3.12 22.82 -8.84
CA VAL A 91 -2.52 21.48 -8.68
C VAL A 91 -1.25 21.35 -9.53
N ASN A 92 -0.21 22.04 -9.10
CA ASN A 92 1.12 22.10 -9.72
C ASN A 92 2.18 21.49 -8.78
N GLN A 93 3.46 21.58 -9.14
CA GLN A 93 4.55 21.04 -8.31
C GLN A 93 4.56 21.62 -6.88
N ASN A 94 4.42 22.94 -6.72
CA ASN A 94 4.42 23.58 -5.40
C ASN A 94 3.28 23.08 -4.50
N TRP A 95 2.11 22.78 -5.09
CA TRP A 95 1.01 22.17 -4.37
C TRP A 95 1.38 20.78 -3.85
N PHE A 96 1.98 19.93 -4.68
CA PHE A 96 2.50 18.63 -4.24
C PHE A 96 3.58 18.77 -3.16
N GLU A 97 4.50 19.72 -3.30
CA GLU A 97 5.54 19.98 -2.30
C GLU A 97 4.95 20.28 -0.93
N GLY A 98 3.90 21.09 -0.85
CA GLY A 98 3.20 21.38 0.41
C GLY A 98 2.64 20.12 1.08
N HIS A 99 1.96 19.26 0.32
CA HIS A 99 1.42 17.99 0.82
C HIS A 99 2.52 17.01 1.24
N ILE A 100 3.56 16.84 0.41
CA ILE A 100 4.66 15.92 0.68
C ILE A 100 5.47 16.39 1.87
N ASN A 101 5.78 17.68 2.00
CA ASN A 101 6.52 18.22 3.13
C ASN A 101 5.77 17.99 4.46
N ARG A 102 4.45 18.21 4.48
CA ARG A 102 3.62 17.93 5.66
C ARG A 102 3.72 16.45 6.07
N ALA A 103 3.58 15.55 5.10
CA ALA A 103 3.66 14.12 5.37
C ALA A 103 5.08 13.71 5.79
N PHE A 104 6.10 14.27 5.15
CA PHE A 104 7.51 14.06 5.44
C PHE A 104 7.86 14.44 6.88
N GLN A 105 7.49 15.65 7.31
CA GLN A 105 7.73 16.14 8.68
C GLN A 105 7.09 15.22 9.74
N LEU A 106 5.93 14.64 9.46
CA LEU A 106 5.33 13.65 10.36
C LEU A 106 6.17 12.38 10.44
N ARG A 107 6.66 11.86 9.31
CA ARG A 107 7.45 10.62 9.30
C ARG A 107 8.84 10.82 9.90
N ASP A 108 9.44 11.99 9.72
CA ASP A 108 10.72 12.37 10.32
C ASP A 108 10.65 12.38 11.87
N GLN A 109 9.48 12.69 12.43
CA GLN A 109 9.24 12.58 13.89
C GLN A 109 9.02 11.14 14.38
N LEU A 110 8.57 10.24 13.50
CA LEU A 110 8.13 8.89 13.88
C LEU A 110 9.20 7.82 13.64
N TYR A 111 10.17 8.08 12.77
CA TYR A 111 11.11 7.08 12.30
C TYR A 111 12.54 7.62 12.26
N ASP A 112 13.46 6.89 12.87
CA ASP A 112 14.89 7.26 12.91
C ASP A 112 15.60 7.08 11.56
N ALA A 113 14.98 6.34 10.63
CA ALA A 113 15.56 6.00 9.34
C ALA A 113 14.52 6.13 8.20
N PRO A 114 14.96 6.45 6.97
CA PRO A 114 14.12 6.69 5.78
C PRO A 114 13.46 5.44 5.17
N TYR A 115 12.94 4.55 6.02
CA TYR A 115 12.18 3.37 5.65
C TYR A 115 10.78 3.54 6.21
N TYR A 116 9.79 3.88 5.39
CA TYR A 116 8.40 4.06 5.84
C TYR A 116 7.46 4.34 4.66
N ARG A 117 6.16 4.27 4.92
CA ARG A 117 5.16 4.88 4.05
C ARG A 117 5.16 6.39 4.24
N LEU A 118 5.61 7.12 3.21
CA LEU A 118 5.63 8.58 3.19
C LEU A 118 4.23 9.15 2.95
N ILE A 119 3.53 8.68 1.90
CA ILE A 119 2.18 9.12 1.56
C ILE A 119 1.21 7.93 1.66
N HIS A 120 0.13 8.10 2.41
CA HIS A 120 -0.94 7.14 2.60
C HIS A 120 -2.28 7.68 2.08
N ALA A 121 -2.31 7.91 0.77
CA ALA A 121 -3.50 8.28 0.01
C ALA A 121 -4.23 9.50 0.61
N GLU A 122 -5.55 9.42 0.76
CA GLU A 122 -6.40 10.49 1.29
C GLU A 122 -5.98 10.96 2.68
N ALA A 123 -5.38 10.09 3.51
CA ALA A 123 -4.97 10.44 4.87
C ALA A 123 -3.85 11.50 4.90
N ASP A 124 -3.05 11.58 3.83
CA ASP A 124 -2.01 12.60 3.64
C ASP A 124 -2.41 13.66 2.60
N GLY A 125 -3.69 13.71 2.21
CA GLY A 125 -4.22 14.72 1.29
C GLY A 125 -3.85 14.48 -0.18
N LEU A 126 -3.39 13.28 -0.54
CA LEU A 126 -3.16 12.89 -1.95
C LEU A 126 -4.02 11.67 -2.31
N PRO A 127 -5.34 11.84 -2.54
CA PRO A 127 -6.27 10.74 -2.76
C PRO A 127 -5.86 9.75 -3.84
N GLY A 128 -5.72 8.48 -3.46
CA GLY A 128 -5.29 7.40 -4.36
C GLY A 128 -3.79 7.37 -4.66
N VAL A 129 -2.95 8.16 -3.99
CA VAL A 129 -1.48 8.10 -4.12
C VAL A 129 -0.88 7.40 -2.91
N VAL A 130 -0.07 6.37 -3.14
CA VAL A 130 0.77 5.77 -2.09
C VAL A 130 2.23 5.97 -2.46
N ILE A 131 3.05 6.40 -1.50
CA ILE A 131 4.50 6.53 -1.67
C ILE A 131 5.18 5.83 -0.51
N ASP A 132 5.94 4.80 -0.81
CA ASP A 132 6.79 4.10 0.16
C ASP A 132 8.26 4.48 -0.08
N ARG A 133 8.97 4.84 1.00
CA ARG A 133 10.38 5.24 0.99
C ARG A 133 11.26 4.08 1.45
N PHE A 134 12.36 3.88 0.74
CA PHE A 134 13.37 2.84 0.92
C PHE A 134 14.77 3.47 0.87
N GLY A 135 15.10 4.25 1.89
CA GLY A 135 16.34 5.02 1.91
C GLY A 135 16.33 6.15 0.86
N ASP A 136 17.29 6.08 -0.06
CA ASP A 136 17.44 7.00 -1.18
C ASP A 136 16.51 6.67 -2.36
N THR A 137 15.67 5.63 -2.26
CA THR A 137 14.70 5.25 -3.29
C THR A 137 13.27 5.43 -2.80
N ALA A 138 12.38 5.92 -3.66
CA ALA A 138 10.94 5.95 -3.40
C ALA A 138 10.16 5.19 -4.48
N VAL A 139 9.08 4.54 -4.06
CA VAL A 139 8.15 3.82 -4.95
C VAL A 139 6.78 4.49 -4.87
N ILE A 140 6.31 5.02 -6.01
CA ILE A 140 5.01 5.67 -6.17
C ILE A 140 4.01 4.66 -6.75
N GLN A 141 2.88 4.50 -6.08
CA GLN A 141 1.68 3.86 -6.62
C GLN A 141 0.61 4.94 -6.84
N ALA A 142 0.53 5.45 -8.08
CA ALA A 142 -0.48 6.41 -8.50
C ALA A 142 -1.79 5.67 -8.83
N ASN A 143 -2.57 5.27 -7.83
CA ASN A 143 -3.73 4.41 -8.06
C ASN A 143 -4.96 5.14 -8.62
N ALA A 144 -4.96 6.47 -8.68
CA ALA A 144 -6.04 7.29 -9.24
C ALA A 144 -5.61 8.00 -10.52
N ALA A 145 -6.53 8.16 -11.47
CA ALA A 145 -6.22 8.70 -12.81
C ALA A 145 -5.56 10.08 -12.80
N TRP A 146 -6.00 10.98 -11.91
CA TRP A 146 -5.42 12.33 -11.80
C TRP A 146 -3.94 12.27 -11.40
N ALA A 147 -3.57 11.38 -10.47
CA ALA A 147 -2.19 11.27 -10.02
C ALA A 147 -1.27 10.72 -11.11
N ASP A 148 -1.77 9.82 -11.97
CA ASP A 148 -1.02 9.31 -13.11
C ASP A 148 -0.81 10.40 -14.18
N VAL A 149 -1.81 11.27 -14.40
CA VAL A 149 -1.71 12.45 -15.27
C VAL A 149 -0.69 13.47 -14.76
N HIS A 150 -0.66 13.71 -13.44
CA HIS A 150 0.23 14.69 -12.79
C HIS A 150 1.54 14.07 -12.26
N LEU A 151 1.91 12.87 -12.72
CA LEU A 151 2.99 12.08 -12.15
C LEU A 151 4.36 12.75 -12.24
N GLU A 152 4.61 13.55 -13.28
CA GLU A 152 5.87 14.29 -13.45
C GLU A 152 6.05 15.36 -12.35
N ALA A 153 5.04 16.21 -12.15
CA ALA A 153 5.05 17.23 -11.10
C ALA A 153 5.12 16.60 -9.69
N LEU A 154 4.39 15.50 -9.46
CA LEU A 154 4.45 14.74 -8.22
C LEU A 154 5.87 14.19 -7.97
N THR A 155 6.52 13.67 -9.00
CA THR A 155 7.87 13.10 -8.93
C THR A 155 8.91 14.18 -8.62
N ALA A 156 8.82 15.34 -9.30
CA ALA A 156 9.70 16.48 -9.04
C ALA A 156 9.57 16.99 -7.60
N ALA A 157 8.33 17.18 -7.13
CA ALA A 157 8.05 17.57 -5.75
C ALA A 157 8.58 16.57 -4.73
N LEU A 158 8.44 15.26 -4.99
CA LEU A 158 8.94 14.20 -4.12
C LEU A 158 10.47 14.28 -3.97
N ILE A 159 11.19 14.47 -5.08
CA ILE A 159 12.65 14.58 -5.08
C ILE A 159 13.07 15.82 -4.29
N GLU A 160 12.46 16.97 -4.55
CA GLU A 160 12.78 18.23 -3.88
C GLU A 160 12.59 18.13 -2.36
N GLN A 161 11.48 17.56 -1.90
CA GLN A 161 11.16 17.52 -0.47
C GLN A 161 11.89 16.44 0.31
N THR A 162 12.36 15.37 -0.35
CA THR A 162 12.91 14.20 0.36
C THR A 162 14.37 13.88 0.05
N GLY A 163 14.91 14.44 -1.03
CA GLY A 163 16.27 14.18 -1.50
C GLY A 163 16.50 12.77 -2.03
N VAL A 164 15.45 11.99 -2.32
CA VAL A 164 15.59 10.66 -2.92
C VAL A 164 16.25 10.74 -4.30
N LYS A 165 17.12 9.78 -4.59
CA LYS A 165 17.89 9.71 -5.84
C LYS A 165 17.19 8.90 -6.92
N ASN A 166 16.34 7.96 -6.51
CA ASN A 166 15.62 7.08 -7.43
C ASN A 166 14.13 7.12 -7.14
N VAL A 167 13.31 7.21 -8.18
CA VAL A 167 11.86 7.16 -8.07
C VAL A 167 11.31 6.14 -9.06
N LEU A 168 10.54 5.19 -8.55
CA LEU A 168 9.92 4.12 -9.33
C LEU A 168 8.40 4.30 -9.35
N LYS A 169 7.77 4.10 -10.51
CA LYS A 169 6.33 3.86 -10.63
C LYS A 169 6.09 2.37 -10.47
N ASN A 170 5.27 2.01 -9.50
CA ASN A 170 4.69 0.68 -9.38
C ASN A 170 3.20 0.74 -9.70
N ALA A 171 2.81 0.03 -10.76
CA ALA A 171 1.45 -0.03 -11.26
C ALA A 171 0.78 -1.39 -10.99
N ALA A 172 1.36 -2.22 -10.13
CA ALA A 172 0.79 -3.51 -9.76
C ALA A 172 -0.39 -3.31 -8.80
N GLY A 173 -1.62 -3.27 -9.34
CA GLY A 173 -2.82 -3.11 -8.52
C GLY A 173 -4.11 -3.29 -9.30
N ARG A 174 -5.01 -4.17 -8.81
CA ARG A 174 -6.33 -4.42 -9.41
C ARG A 174 -7.21 -3.17 -9.47
N THR A 175 -6.97 -2.20 -8.58
CA THR A 175 -7.71 -0.94 -8.50
C THR A 175 -7.43 0.00 -9.66
N ARG A 176 -6.25 -0.09 -10.31
CA ARG A 176 -5.91 0.78 -11.45
C ARG A 176 -6.80 0.54 -12.66
N ALA A 177 -7.19 -0.72 -12.91
CA ALA A 177 -8.15 -1.05 -13.97
C ALA A 177 -9.53 -0.39 -13.74
N LEU A 178 -9.96 -0.23 -12.49
CA LEU A 178 -11.21 0.47 -12.15
C LEU A 178 -11.13 1.98 -12.42
N GLU A 179 -9.92 2.52 -12.52
CA GLU A 179 -9.65 3.93 -12.82
C GLU A 179 -9.33 4.14 -14.31
N GLY A 180 -9.31 3.06 -15.12
CA GLY A 180 -9.01 3.11 -16.55
C GLY A 180 -7.52 3.21 -16.88
N LEU A 181 -6.64 2.82 -15.95
CA LEU A 181 -5.19 2.95 -16.08
C LEU A 181 -4.50 1.63 -16.47
N ASP A 182 -3.33 1.75 -17.09
CA ASP A 182 -2.43 0.63 -17.37
C ASP A 182 -1.78 0.04 -16.10
N ASP A 183 -1.14 -1.12 -16.24
CA ASP A 183 -0.33 -1.80 -15.21
C ASP A 183 1.18 -1.64 -15.44
N VAL A 184 1.60 -0.61 -16.19
CA VAL A 184 3.00 -0.43 -16.59
C VAL A 184 3.81 0.24 -15.48
N SER A 185 4.71 -0.55 -14.88
CA SER A 185 5.73 -0.06 -13.94
C SER A 185 6.96 0.44 -14.71
N ARG A 186 7.61 1.49 -14.20
CA ARG A 186 8.80 2.11 -14.83
C ARG A 186 9.64 2.91 -13.84
N VAL A 187 10.89 3.18 -14.19
CA VAL A 187 11.70 4.20 -13.51
C VAL A 187 11.19 5.57 -13.94
N LEU A 188 10.93 6.45 -12.97
CA LEU A 188 10.54 7.84 -13.20
C LEU A 188 11.74 8.79 -13.08
N HIS A 189 12.68 8.48 -12.19
CA HIS A 189 13.92 9.24 -11.99
C HIS A 189 15.04 8.33 -11.47
N GLY A 190 16.28 8.63 -11.85
CA GLY A 190 17.47 7.87 -11.44
C GLY A 190 17.53 6.48 -12.07
N GLU A 191 17.94 5.49 -11.28
CA GLU A 191 18.11 4.10 -11.72
C GLU A 191 17.33 3.14 -10.81
N ALA A 192 16.83 2.05 -11.39
CA ALA A 192 16.27 0.96 -10.60
C ALA A 192 17.39 0.24 -9.81
N PRO A 193 17.14 -0.18 -8.56
CA PRO A 193 18.06 -1.05 -7.84
C PRO A 193 18.36 -2.33 -8.64
N LYS A 194 19.63 -2.77 -8.63
CA LYS A 194 20.06 -3.99 -9.34
C LYS A 194 19.67 -5.29 -8.62
N GLY A 195 19.15 -5.18 -7.40
CA GLY A 195 18.74 -6.29 -6.55
C GLY A 195 17.92 -5.79 -5.37
N ALA A 196 17.67 -6.68 -4.41
CA ALA A 196 16.90 -6.35 -3.23
C ALA A 196 17.57 -5.25 -2.40
N VAL A 197 16.76 -4.31 -1.90
CA VAL A 197 17.19 -3.20 -1.06
C VAL A 197 17.11 -3.63 0.40
N PRO A 198 18.17 -3.47 1.21
CA PRO A 198 18.12 -3.72 2.64
C PRO A 198 17.31 -2.63 3.34
N VAL A 199 16.39 -3.04 4.21
CA VAL A 199 15.41 -2.20 4.90
C VAL A 199 15.48 -2.49 6.38
N GLN A 200 15.94 -1.51 7.16
CA GLN A 200 16.12 -1.66 8.60
C GLN A 200 14.81 -1.33 9.34
N MET A 201 14.28 -2.28 10.11
CA MET A 201 13.09 -2.11 10.95
C MET A 201 13.15 -3.05 12.14
N ASN A 202 12.64 -2.64 13.30
CA ASN A 202 12.46 -3.52 14.46
C ASN A 202 13.74 -4.28 14.88
N GLY A 203 14.91 -3.65 14.71
CA GLY A 203 16.22 -4.27 14.96
C GLY A 203 16.67 -5.30 13.90
N ALA A 204 15.87 -5.53 12.86
CA ALA A 204 16.14 -6.52 11.82
C ALA A 204 16.40 -5.88 10.44
N THR A 205 17.10 -6.63 9.59
CA THR A 205 17.32 -6.30 8.17
C THR A 205 16.36 -7.10 7.30
N TYR A 206 15.45 -6.41 6.62
CA TYR A 206 14.52 -6.97 5.63
C TYR A 206 15.05 -6.72 4.22
N MET A 207 14.69 -7.57 3.26
CA MET A 207 15.11 -7.42 1.86
C MET A 207 13.90 -7.12 0.97
N GLY A 208 13.85 -5.91 0.41
CA GLY A 208 12.75 -5.45 -0.44
C GLY A 208 13.10 -5.50 -1.92
N ASP A 209 12.37 -6.29 -2.71
CA ASP A 209 12.42 -6.20 -4.17
C ASP A 209 11.44 -5.14 -4.68
N LEU A 210 11.98 -4.02 -5.13
CA LEU A 210 11.20 -2.86 -5.58
C LEU A 210 10.77 -2.93 -7.06
N THR A 211 11.23 -3.95 -7.80
CA THR A 211 11.04 -4.07 -9.26
C THR A 211 10.19 -5.27 -9.66
N GLY A 212 10.32 -6.39 -8.94
CA GLY A 212 9.58 -7.64 -9.19
C GLY A 212 8.67 -8.11 -8.05
N GLY A 213 8.72 -7.46 -6.88
CA GLY A 213 7.98 -7.86 -5.69
C GLY A 213 6.46 -7.58 -5.75
N GLN A 214 5.68 -8.26 -4.89
CA GLN A 214 4.28 -7.90 -4.66
C GLN A 214 4.19 -6.56 -3.92
N LYS A 215 3.18 -5.75 -4.24
CA LYS A 215 3.05 -4.36 -3.74
C LYS A 215 4.33 -3.55 -4.03
N THR A 216 4.79 -2.73 -3.09
CA THR A 216 6.01 -1.90 -3.17
C THR A 216 7.28 -2.64 -2.74
N GLY A 217 7.19 -3.92 -2.36
CA GLY A 217 8.31 -4.79 -1.96
C GLY A 217 8.23 -5.29 -0.51
N ILE A 218 7.74 -4.48 0.44
CA ILE A 218 7.60 -4.83 1.87
C ILE A 218 6.28 -4.27 2.43
N PHE A 219 5.72 -4.94 3.45
CA PHE A 219 4.53 -4.54 4.19
C PHE A 219 4.88 -3.64 5.40
N TYR A 220 4.98 -2.32 5.20
CA TYR A 220 5.26 -1.38 6.30
C TYR A 220 4.12 -1.27 7.33
N ASP A 221 2.89 -1.58 6.93
CA ASP A 221 1.72 -1.64 7.81
C ASP A 221 1.87 -2.69 8.93
N GLN A 222 2.62 -3.78 8.67
CA GLN A 222 2.90 -4.81 9.67
C GLN A 222 4.07 -4.48 10.61
N ARG A 223 4.81 -3.38 10.41
CA ARG A 223 5.94 -2.98 11.28
C ARG A 223 5.63 -3.07 12.78
N PRO A 224 4.55 -2.46 13.31
CA PRO A 224 4.25 -2.54 14.74
C PRO A 224 3.91 -3.96 15.20
N ASN A 225 3.26 -4.76 14.35
CA ASN A 225 2.90 -6.15 14.69
C ASN A 225 4.13 -7.05 14.71
N HIS A 226 5.08 -6.87 13.77
CA HIS A 226 6.38 -7.52 13.82
C HIS A 226 7.12 -7.20 15.13
N ALA A 227 7.13 -5.93 15.55
CA ALA A 227 7.77 -5.51 16.80
C ALA A 227 7.09 -6.13 18.03
N PHE A 228 5.76 -6.15 18.06
CA PHE A 228 5.00 -6.78 19.13
C PHE A 228 5.26 -8.29 19.23
N ALA A 229 5.21 -9.01 18.12
CA ALA A 229 5.52 -10.44 18.09
C ALA A 229 6.97 -10.73 18.50
N ALA A 230 7.92 -9.87 18.10
CA ALA A 230 9.33 -10.00 18.50
C ALA A 230 9.51 -9.92 20.02
N GLN A 231 8.82 -8.99 20.70
CA GLN A 231 8.84 -8.88 22.17
C GLN A 231 8.40 -10.18 22.87
N LEU A 232 7.49 -10.92 22.24
CA LEU A 232 6.97 -12.18 22.76
C LEU A 232 7.86 -13.39 22.46
N SER A 233 8.90 -13.24 21.63
CA SER A 233 9.65 -14.34 21.00
C SER A 233 11.03 -14.61 21.58
N LYS A 234 11.50 -13.84 22.58
CA LYS A 234 12.83 -14.01 23.17
C LYS A 234 13.04 -15.43 23.72
N GLY A 235 14.08 -16.12 23.25
CA GLY A 235 14.42 -17.49 23.62
C GLY A 235 13.44 -18.56 23.13
N LYS A 236 12.51 -18.22 22.23
CA LYS A 236 11.42 -19.10 21.77
C LYS A 236 11.62 -19.60 20.34
N ARG A 237 10.97 -20.71 20.01
CA ARG A 237 10.82 -21.25 18.66
C ARG A 237 9.61 -20.60 18.01
N VAL A 238 9.80 -19.97 16.86
CA VAL A 238 8.78 -19.21 16.15
C VAL A 238 8.39 -19.90 14.85
N LEU A 239 7.09 -20.00 14.57
CA LEU A 239 6.54 -20.38 13.28
C LEU A 239 5.84 -19.17 12.66
N ASP A 240 6.27 -18.77 11.48
CA ASP A 240 5.74 -17.66 10.70
C ASP A 240 5.12 -18.21 9.41
N VAL A 241 3.79 -18.18 9.33
CA VAL A 241 3.04 -18.76 8.20
C VAL A 241 2.48 -17.64 7.34
N PHE A 242 2.59 -17.82 6.01
CA PHE A 242 2.41 -16.75 5.03
C PHE A 242 3.49 -15.67 5.19
N ALA A 243 4.72 -16.12 5.43
CA ALA A 243 5.82 -15.30 5.93
C ALA A 243 6.26 -14.19 4.95
N HIS A 244 5.93 -14.30 3.67
CA HIS A 244 6.45 -13.44 2.62
C HIS A 244 8.00 -13.38 2.71
N VAL A 245 8.57 -12.18 2.86
CA VAL A 245 10.02 -11.95 3.06
C VAL A 245 10.49 -12.19 4.51
N GLY A 246 9.76 -12.99 5.29
CA GLY A 246 10.11 -13.40 6.65
C GLY A 246 9.87 -12.34 7.72
N GLY A 247 8.86 -11.49 7.55
CA GLY A 247 8.82 -10.24 8.30
C GLY A 247 8.71 -10.38 9.83
N PHE A 248 7.93 -11.35 10.29
CA PHE A 248 7.84 -11.69 11.71
C PHE A 248 9.05 -12.50 12.17
N SER A 249 9.48 -13.47 11.37
CA SER A 249 10.67 -14.30 11.65
C SER A 249 11.92 -13.48 11.90
N LEU A 250 12.22 -12.52 11.01
CA LEU A 250 13.42 -11.69 11.10
C LEU A 250 13.39 -10.77 12.34
N ALA A 251 12.24 -10.16 12.63
CA ALA A 251 12.09 -9.35 13.84
C ALA A 251 12.23 -10.19 15.12
N ALA A 252 11.67 -11.41 15.14
CA ALA A 252 11.81 -12.32 16.26
C ALA A 252 13.27 -12.73 16.49
N LEU A 253 14.01 -13.06 15.43
CA LEU A 253 15.44 -13.41 15.52
C LEU A 253 16.32 -12.25 15.96
N ALA A 254 16.04 -11.04 15.46
CA ALA A 254 16.71 -9.82 15.92
C ALA A 254 16.46 -9.52 17.41
N ASN A 255 15.38 -10.05 17.99
CA ASN A 255 15.06 -9.97 19.41
C ASN A 255 15.29 -11.30 20.16
N ASP A 256 16.34 -12.02 19.76
CA ASP A 256 16.85 -13.22 20.43
C ASP A 256 15.91 -14.43 20.46
N ALA A 257 15.04 -14.62 19.46
CA ALA A 257 14.36 -15.90 19.30
C ALA A 257 15.38 -17.06 19.17
N ALA A 258 15.02 -18.22 19.72
CA ALA A 258 15.87 -19.42 19.66
C ALA A 258 15.98 -19.95 18.23
N SER A 259 14.87 -19.96 17.51
CA SER A 259 14.81 -20.26 16.08
C SER A 259 13.53 -19.71 15.46
N ALA A 260 13.53 -19.53 14.14
CA ALA A 260 12.34 -19.20 13.39
C ALA A 260 12.23 -20.05 12.11
N LEU A 261 11.02 -20.55 11.83
CA LEU A 261 10.66 -21.23 10.60
C LEU A 261 9.66 -20.37 9.82
N ALA A 262 10.05 -19.93 8.63
CA ALA A 262 9.19 -19.20 7.70
C ALA A 262 8.55 -20.14 6.66
N VAL A 263 7.23 -20.08 6.53
CA VAL A 263 6.44 -20.86 5.55
C VAL A 263 5.78 -19.91 4.57
N ASP A 264 6.05 -20.09 3.28
CA ASP A 264 5.41 -19.33 2.20
C ASP A 264 5.34 -20.15 0.90
N GLY A 265 4.37 -19.84 0.03
CA GLY A 265 4.27 -20.48 -1.29
C GLY A 265 5.34 -19.97 -2.28
N SER A 266 5.88 -18.79 -2.04
CA SER A 266 6.82 -18.09 -2.92
C SER A 266 8.28 -18.38 -2.54
N ALA A 267 8.95 -19.23 -3.32
CA ALA A 267 10.40 -19.43 -3.19
C ALA A 267 11.21 -18.13 -3.28
N PRO A 268 10.92 -17.19 -4.22
CA PRO A 268 11.61 -15.90 -4.26
C PRO A 268 11.45 -15.08 -2.96
N ALA A 269 10.29 -15.14 -2.30
CA ALA A 269 10.08 -14.41 -1.05
C ALA A 269 10.87 -15.04 0.11
N LEU A 270 10.90 -16.38 0.19
CA LEU A 270 11.71 -17.10 1.18
C LEU A 270 13.21 -16.86 0.99
N GLU A 271 13.67 -16.73 -0.25
CA GLU A 271 15.06 -16.39 -0.55
C GLU A 271 15.44 -14.99 -0.04
N LEU A 272 14.56 -14.01 -0.22
CA LEU A 272 14.72 -12.67 0.36
C LEU A 272 14.75 -12.72 1.90
N ALA A 273 13.95 -13.59 2.51
CA ALA A 273 13.98 -13.81 3.95
C ALA A 273 15.33 -14.39 4.40
N ARG A 274 15.89 -15.36 3.67
CA ARG A 274 17.23 -15.92 3.97
C ARG A 274 18.32 -14.86 3.87
N GLN A 275 18.30 -14.03 2.83
CA GLN A 275 19.23 -12.91 2.68
C GLN A 275 19.16 -11.93 3.87
N GLY A 276 17.96 -11.67 4.40
CA GLY A 276 17.79 -10.87 5.61
C GLY A 276 18.42 -11.52 6.84
N ALA A 277 18.23 -12.82 7.03
CA ALA A 277 18.84 -13.57 8.13
C ALA A 277 20.38 -13.64 8.02
N ASP A 278 20.91 -13.81 6.80
CA ASP A 278 22.34 -13.76 6.49
C ASP A 278 22.93 -12.39 6.82
N ALA A 279 22.26 -11.30 6.41
CA ALA A 279 22.70 -9.92 6.67
C ALA A 279 22.77 -9.60 8.17
N MET A 280 21.96 -10.26 8.99
CA MET A 280 21.96 -10.15 10.45
C MET A 280 22.93 -11.13 11.14
N GLY A 281 23.51 -12.08 10.41
CA GLY A 281 24.37 -13.12 10.97
C GLY A 281 23.63 -14.13 11.85
N VAL A 282 22.34 -14.40 11.58
CA VAL A 282 21.49 -15.32 12.35
C VAL A 282 20.91 -16.46 11.51
N ALA A 283 21.51 -16.72 10.35
CA ALA A 283 21.06 -17.73 9.40
C ALA A 283 21.10 -19.17 9.96
N ASP A 284 21.92 -19.43 10.98
CA ASP A 284 21.98 -20.69 11.71
C ASP A 284 20.71 -20.98 12.54
N ARG A 285 19.95 -19.94 12.89
CA ARG A 285 18.68 -20.00 13.62
C ARG A 285 17.44 -19.83 12.73
N PHE A 286 17.63 -19.67 11.42
CA PHE A 286 16.55 -19.40 10.47
C PHE A 286 16.39 -20.53 9.45
N ASP A 287 15.18 -21.04 9.34
CA ASP A 287 14.81 -22.03 8.34
C ASP A 287 13.57 -21.61 7.54
N THR A 288 13.43 -22.18 6.35
CA THR A 288 12.37 -21.85 5.39
C THR A 288 11.74 -23.11 4.85
N ARG A 289 10.41 -23.14 4.72
CA ARG A 289 9.69 -24.25 4.09
C ARG A 289 8.74 -23.72 3.03
N GLN A 290 9.06 -24.00 1.77
CA GLN A 290 8.19 -23.64 0.65
C GLN A 290 6.99 -24.60 0.58
N GLY A 291 5.77 -24.08 0.52
CA GLY A 291 4.58 -24.89 0.32
C GLY A 291 3.28 -24.12 0.47
N ASP A 292 2.16 -24.79 0.14
CA ASP A 292 0.85 -24.30 0.56
C ASP A 292 0.78 -24.29 2.09
N ALA A 293 0.23 -23.21 2.65
CA ALA A 293 0.21 -23.02 4.09
C ALA A 293 -0.64 -24.08 4.82
N PHE A 294 -1.79 -24.48 4.26
CA PHE A 294 -2.66 -25.47 4.91
C PHE A 294 -2.02 -26.87 4.88
N ASP A 295 -1.40 -27.22 3.77
CA ASP A 295 -0.71 -28.50 3.63
C ASP A 295 0.53 -28.55 4.54
N THR A 296 1.28 -27.46 4.61
CA THR A 296 2.48 -27.35 5.46
C THR A 296 2.11 -27.40 6.95
N LEU A 297 1.07 -26.70 7.39
CA LEU A 297 0.56 -26.78 8.76
C LEU A 297 0.15 -28.22 9.13
N THR A 298 -0.49 -28.93 8.19
CA THR A 298 -0.88 -30.34 8.39
C THR A 298 0.33 -31.25 8.50
N ALA A 299 1.33 -31.06 7.64
CA ALA A 299 2.58 -31.83 7.67
C ALA A 299 3.37 -31.61 8.97
N LEU A 300 3.55 -30.34 9.38
CA LEU A 300 4.20 -30.00 10.66
C LEU A 300 3.52 -30.68 11.85
N ARG A 301 2.19 -30.76 11.83
CA ARG A 301 1.45 -31.47 12.89
C ARG A 301 1.71 -32.97 12.86
N ALA A 302 1.77 -33.58 11.67
CA ALA A 302 2.11 -34.99 11.51
C ALA A 302 3.57 -35.30 11.92
N GLU A 303 4.48 -34.34 11.75
CA GLU A 303 5.87 -34.39 12.23
C GLU A 303 5.98 -34.25 13.76
N GLY A 304 4.90 -33.91 14.46
CA GLY A 304 4.93 -33.63 15.90
C GLY A 304 5.64 -32.33 16.26
N ALA A 305 5.74 -31.39 15.30
CA ALA A 305 6.36 -30.09 15.53
C ALA A 305 5.50 -29.23 16.48
N GLU A 306 6.18 -28.49 17.36
CA GLU A 306 5.57 -27.54 18.29
C GLU A 306 6.43 -26.28 18.36
N PHE A 307 5.77 -25.14 18.51
CA PHE A 307 6.39 -23.81 18.53
C PHE A 307 5.80 -22.99 19.67
N ASP A 308 6.61 -22.13 20.28
CA ASP A 308 6.17 -21.34 21.43
C ASP A 308 5.45 -20.06 20.99
N VAL A 309 5.68 -19.62 19.74
CA VAL A 309 4.95 -18.54 19.07
C VAL A 309 4.60 -18.98 17.64
N VAL A 310 3.32 -19.01 17.31
CA VAL A 310 2.83 -19.28 15.95
C VAL A 310 2.12 -18.03 15.43
N ILE A 311 2.50 -17.59 14.24
CA ILE A 311 1.96 -16.39 13.59
C ILE A 311 1.40 -16.81 12.24
N CYS A 312 0.19 -16.34 11.93
CA CYS A 312 -0.42 -16.53 10.62
C CYS A 312 -0.95 -15.19 10.11
N ASP A 313 -0.36 -14.71 9.01
CA ASP A 313 -0.77 -13.48 8.32
C ASP A 313 -1.19 -13.78 6.87
N PRO A 314 -2.34 -14.46 6.68
CA PRO A 314 -2.76 -14.86 5.35
C PRO A 314 -3.11 -13.65 4.46
N PRO A 315 -3.10 -13.83 3.12
CA PRO A 315 -3.66 -12.83 2.22
C PRO A 315 -5.15 -12.61 2.51
N ALA A 316 -5.71 -11.50 2.01
CA ALA A 316 -7.12 -11.19 2.21
C ALA A 316 -8.04 -12.27 1.59
N PHE A 317 -8.57 -13.16 2.42
CA PHE A 317 -9.51 -14.20 1.98
C PHE A 317 -10.92 -13.64 1.68
N ALA A 318 -11.28 -12.48 2.26
CA ALA A 318 -12.54 -11.79 1.98
C ALA A 318 -12.28 -10.37 1.43
N PRO A 319 -11.91 -10.24 0.14
CA PRO A 319 -11.63 -8.93 -0.48
C PRO A 319 -12.89 -8.07 -0.70
N GLY A 320 -14.09 -8.62 -0.50
CA GLY A 320 -15.36 -7.88 -0.56
C GLY A 320 -16.54 -8.71 -0.08
N LYS A 321 -17.68 -8.05 0.15
CA LYS A 321 -18.90 -8.67 0.73
C LYS A 321 -19.30 -10.02 0.12
N PRO A 322 -19.25 -10.25 -1.21
CA PRO A 322 -19.64 -11.54 -1.78
C PRO A 322 -18.76 -12.73 -1.34
N ALA A 323 -17.52 -12.46 -0.91
CA ALA A 323 -16.56 -13.48 -0.49
C ALA A 323 -16.49 -13.67 1.03
N LEU A 324 -17.32 -12.96 1.81
CA LEU A 324 -17.23 -12.92 3.28
C LEU A 324 -17.28 -14.31 3.91
N ASP A 325 -18.33 -15.08 3.65
CA ASP A 325 -18.51 -16.40 4.30
C ASP A 325 -17.41 -17.39 3.91
N ALA A 326 -16.96 -17.35 2.65
CA ALA A 326 -15.86 -18.19 2.20
C ALA A 326 -14.54 -17.79 2.88
N GLY A 327 -14.30 -16.49 3.04
CA GLY A 327 -13.13 -15.98 3.74
C GLY A 327 -13.13 -16.32 5.22
N LEU A 328 -14.27 -16.18 5.92
CA LEU A 328 -14.40 -16.58 7.33
C LEU A 328 -14.07 -18.06 7.54
N ARG A 329 -14.56 -18.95 6.66
CA ARG A 329 -14.21 -20.39 6.69
C ARG A 329 -12.72 -20.63 6.45
N ALA A 330 -12.07 -19.84 5.60
CA ALA A 330 -10.64 -19.94 5.38
C ALA A 330 -9.84 -19.51 6.62
N TYR A 331 -10.21 -18.40 7.26
CA TYR A 331 -9.60 -17.97 8.53
C TYR A 331 -9.80 -18.99 9.66
N GLU A 332 -11.01 -19.55 9.79
CA GLU A 332 -11.29 -20.62 10.75
C GLU A 332 -10.39 -21.85 10.49
N ARG A 333 -10.23 -22.23 9.21
CA ARG A 333 -9.35 -23.33 8.84
C ARG A 333 -7.89 -23.06 9.22
N VAL A 334 -7.39 -21.84 9.01
CA VAL A 334 -6.03 -21.46 9.44
C VAL A 334 -5.90 -21.61 10.96
N ALA A 335 -6.82 -21.02 11.73
CA ALA A 335 -6.79 -21.09 13.19
C ALA A 335 -6.83 -22.53 13.70
N ARG A 336 -7.70 -23.38 13.12
CA ARG A 336 -7.85 -24.79 13.50
C ARG A 336 -6.58 -25.62 13.23
N LEU A 337 -5.84 -25.32 12.16
CA LEU A 337 -4.61 -26.04 11.83
C LEU A 337 -3.39 -25.49 12.57
N ALA A 338 -3.35 -24.19 12.86
CA ALA A 338 -2.24 -23.56 13.55
C ALA A 338 -2.27 -23.80 15.08
N ALA A 339 -3.45 -23.79 15.71
CA ALA A 339 -3.56 -23.92 17.16
C ALA A 339 -2.91 -25.19 17.74
N PRO A 340 -3.01 -26.38 17.10
CA PRO A 340 -2.32 -27.58 17.59
C PRO A 340 -0.79 -27.55 17.45
N LEU A 341 -0.20 -26.57 16.74
CA LEU A 341 1.26 -26.40 16.66
C LEU A 341 1.80 -25.51 17.77
N VAL A 342 0.93 -24.91 18.59
CA VAL A 342 1.31 -24.03 19.69
C VAL A 342 1.63 -24.90 20.90
N ALA A 343 2.84 -24.76 21.43
CA ALA A 343 3.27 -25.42 22.66
C ALA A 343 2.42 -24.97 23.86
N GLU A 344 2.45 -25.73 24.95
CA GLU A 344 1.78 -25.35 26.20
C GLU A 344 2.26 -23.97 26.67
N ASN A 345 1.32 -23.07 27.03
CA ASN A 345 1.57 -21.66 27.36
C ASN A 345 2.18 -20.82 26.21
N GLY A 346 2.16 -21.33 24.98
CA GLY A 346 2.55 -20.62 23.78
C GLY A 346 1.52 -19.60 23.32
N ILE A 347 1.84 -18.89 22.24
CA ILE A 347 1.05 -17.79 21.70
C ILE A 347 0.67 -18.09 20.24
N LEU A 348 -0.59 -17.85 19.90
CA LEU A 348 -1.07 -17.82 18.52
C LEU A 348 -1.47 -16.40 18.13
N ALA A 349 -0.84 -15.84 17.10
CA ALA A 349 -1.21 -14.56 16.50
C ALA A 349 -1.89 -14.80 15.13
N LEU A 350 -3.08 -14.26 14.96
CA LEU A 350 -3.86 -14.34 13.71
C LEU A 350 -4.11 -12.94 13.18
N CYS A 351 -3.67 -12.67 11.96
CA CYS A 351 -3.89 -11.39 11.29
C CYS A 351 -4.95 -11.51 10.19
N SER A 352 -5.56 -10.38 9.83
CA SER A 352 -6.50 -10.29 8.71
C SER A 352 -6.41 -8.89 8.10
N CYS A 353 -6.15 -8.85 6.78
CA CYS A 353 -6.21 -7.61 5.99
C CYS A 353 -7.50 -7.53 5.14
N SER A 354 -8.53 -8.32 5.47
CA SER A 354 -9.82 -8.31 4.75
C SER A 354 -10.70 -7.15 5.22
N HIS A 355 -11.27 -6.40 4.28
CA HIS A 355 -12.13 -5.23 4.54
C HIS A 355 -13.63 -5.58 4.60
N ALA A 356 -14.03 -6.78 4.12
CA ALA A 356 -15.43 -7.14 3.84
C ALA A 356 -16.38 -7.11 5.04
#